data_AF-Q9SU80-F1
#
_entry.id   AF-Q9SU80-F1
#
_cell.length_a   1.000
_cell.length_b   1.000
_cell.length_c   1.000
_cell.angle_alpha   90.00
_cell.angle_beta   90.00
_cell.angle_gamma   90.00
#
_symmetry.space_group_name_H-M   'P 1'
#
loop_
_entity.id
_entity.type
_entity.pdbx_description
1 polymer ?
#
loop_
_entity_poly.entity_id
_entity_poly.type
_entity_poly.pdbx_seq_one_letter_code
_entity_poly.pdbx_strand_id
1 'polypeptide(L)'
;MNEALSSGKVKNGEFLTVYLKEKLPDRLHYSQSYRIPPIIGMVGEGLIVRQNRTNAQECYGDHGYDNKFFSMRTIFVGHGSRFRRGKKVPSFENVQIYSVVADILGLRPAPNNGSSLFPRSILLPFRATRGLE
;
A
#
# COMPACT_ATOMS: atom_id res chain seq x y z
N MET A 1 24.03 -3.39 12.32
CA MET A 1 23.43 -2.04 12.16
C MET A 1 22.27 -1.84 13.12
N ASN A 2 21.21 -2.65 13.06
CA ASN A 2 20.05 -2.51 13.96
C ASN A 2 20.43 -2.56 15.45
N GLU A 3 21.35 -3.45 15.85
CA GLU A 3 21.87 -3.47 17.24
C GLU A 3 22.48 -2.12 17.67
N ALA A 4 23.20 -1.44 16.78
CA ALA A 4 23.76 -0.13 17.06
C ALA A 4 22.66 0.95 17.16
N LEU A 5 21.67 0.89 16.26
CA LEU A 5 20.50 1.79 16.27
C LEU A 5 19.67 1.62 17.56
N SER A 6 19.48 0.39 18.03
CA SER A 6 18.73 0.08 19.25
C SER A 6 19.56 0.20 20.54
N SER A 7 20.87 0.48 20.46
CA SER A 7 21.76 0.50 21.63
C SER A 7 21.64 1.74 22.53
N GLY A 8 20.86 2.74 22.12
CA GLY A 8 20.81 4.06 22.76
C GLY A 8 22.04 4.96 22.47
N LYS A 9 23.08 4.43 21.81
CA LYS A 9 24.27 5.22 21.41
C LYS A 9 24.00 6.15 20.22
N VAL A 10 22.99 5.84 19.41
CA VAL A 10 22.53 6.68 18.30
C VAL A 10 21.26 7.38 18.75
N LYS A 11 21.29 8.71 18.87
CA LYS A 11 20.11 9.51 19.23
C LYS A 11 18.95 9.19 18.29
N ASN A 12 17.82 8.78 18.85
CA ASN A 12 16.59 8.39 18.15
C ASN A 12 16.77 7.19 17.19
N GLY A 13 17.84 6.41 17.35
CA GLY A 13 18.12 5.24 16.50
C GLY A 13 17.07 4.13 16.64
N GLU A 14 16.43 4.02 17.81
CA GLU A 14 15.39 3.05 18.12
C GLU A 14 14.15 3.14 17.22
N PHE A 15 13.94 4.28 16.55
CA PHE A 15 12.81 4.51 15.65
C PHE A 15 13.09 4.15 14.19
N LEU A 16 14.31 3.70 13.87
CA LEU A 16 14.70 3.28 12.53
C LEU A 16 15.13 1.81 12.55
N THR A 17 14.44 0.98 11.78
CA THR A 17 14.91 -0.39 11.50
C THR A 17 15.44 -0.45 10.08
N VAL A 18 16.67 -0.93 9.92
CA VAL A 18 17.32 -1.06 8.62
C VAL A 18 17.36 -2.52 8.18
N TYR A 19 17.01 -2.76 6.92
CA TYR A 19 16.97 -4.07 6.31
C TYR A 19 17.90 -4.10 5.09
N LEU A 20 18.48 -5.28 4.82
CA LEU A 20 18.77 -5.64 3.44
C LEU A 20 17.43 -5.79 2.71
N LYS A 21 17.31 -5.34 1.45
CA LYS A 21 16.02 -5.37 0.74
C LYS A 21 15.44 -6.79 0.63
N GLU A 22 16.29 -7.81 0.58
CA GLU A 22 15.90 -9.23 0.55
C GLU A 22 15.39 -9.75 1.90
N LYS A 23 15.53 -8.96 2.97
CA LYS A 23 15.09 -9.25 4.34
C LYS A 23 13.93 -8.36 4.79
N LEU A 24 13.39 -7.51 3.90
CA LEU A 24 12.16 -6.78 4.18
C LEU A 24 11.00 -7.76 4.39
N PRO A 25 9.96 -7.37 5.18
CA PRO A 25 8.76 -8.18 5.31
C PRO A 25 8.15 -8.53 3.95
N ASP A 26 7.98 -9.83 3.65
CA ASP A 26 7.56 -10.33 2.33
C ASP A 26 6.28 -9.67 1.80
N ARG A 27 5.34 -9.32 2.69
CA ARG A 27 4.10 -8.59 2.38
C ARG A 27 4.29 -7.28 1.61
N LEU A 28 5.48 -6.67 1.68
CA LEU A 28 5.76 -5.40 1.02
C LEU A 28 6.07 -5.59 -0.47
N HIS A 29 6.46 -6.80 -0.88
CA HIS A 29 6.88 -7.10 -2.26
C HIS A 29 7.92 -6.09 -2.82
N TYR A 30 8.77 -5.53 -1.95
CA TYR A 30 9.64 -4.39 -2.24
C TYR A 30 11.13 -4.76 -2.27
N SER A 31 11.50 -5.77 -3.07
CA SER A 31 12.89 -6.26 -3.12
C SER A 31 13.40 -6.61 -4.52
N GLN A 32 12.51 -6.98 -5.45
CA GLN A 32 12.89 -7.63 -6.72
C GLN A 32 13.45 -6.68 -7.79
N SER A 33 13.16 -5.38 -7.71
CA SER A 33 13.63 -4.42 -8.71
C SER A 33 15.09 -4.01 -8.47
N TYR A 34 15.87 -3.89 -9.54
CA TYR A 34 17.23 -3.33 -9.48
C TYR A 34 17.25 -1.86 -9.06
N ARG A 35 16.11 -1.16 -9.23
CA ARG A 35 15.94 0.24 -8.83
C ARG A 35 15.73 0.41 -7.32
N ILE A 36 15.49 -0.68 -6.60
CA ILE A 36 15.40 -0.69 -5.14
C ILE A 36 16.82 -0.86 -4.59
N PRO A 37 17.36 0.14 -3.84
CA PRO A 37 18.69 0.05 -3.24
C PRO A 37 18.82 -1.16 -2.31
N PRO A 38 20.02 -1.71 -2.11
CA PRO A 38 20.23 -2.90 -1.30
C PRO A 38 19.90 -2.71 0.19
N ILE A 39 19.93 -1.47 0.70
CA ILE A 39 19.67 -1.12 2.10
C ILE A 39 18.43 -0.24 2.16
N ILE A 40 17.45 -0.64 2.96
CA ILE A 40 16.17 0.07 3.13
C ILE A 40 15.94 0.35 4.62
N GLY A 41 15.66 1.60 4.95
CA GLY A 41 15.28 2.02 6.30
C GLY A 41 13.76 2.12 6.43
N MET A 42 13.20 1.43 7.42
CA MET A 42 11.82 1.60 7.86
C MET A 42 11.80 2.46 9.12
N VAL A 43 11.22 3.64 9.01
CA VAL A 43 11.10 4.61 10.11
C VAL A 43 9.72 4.52 10.75
N GLY A 44 9.64 4.79 12.07
CA GLY A 44 8.37 4.93 12.78
C GLY A 44 7.48 6.04 12.20
N GLU A 45 6.17 5.91 12.41
CA GLU A 45 5.15 6.88 11.95
C GLU A 45 5.41 8.28 12.53
N GLY A 46 5.34 9.32 11.69
CA GLY A 46 5.55 10.72 12.09
C GLY A 46 7.01 11.17 12.20
N LEU A 47 7.97 10.33 11.79
CA LEU A 47 9.40 10.61 11.87
C LEU A 47 10.05 10.60 10.49
N ILE A 48 11.05 11.43 10.29
CA ILE A 48 11.79 11.52 9.02
C ILE A 48 13.26 11.19 9.22
N VAL A 49 13.85 10.50 8.25
CA VAL A 49 15.29 10.22 8.21
C VAL A 49 15.94 11.17 7.22
N ARG A 50 16.95 11.91 7.68
CA ARG A 50 17.71 12.85 6.85
C ARG A 50 19.20 12.51 6.91
N GLN A 51 19.90 12.80 5.83
CA GLN A 51 21.35 12.64 5.77
C GLN A 51 22.07 13.61 6.71
N ASN A 52 21.58 14.86 6.80
CA ASN A 52 22.17 15.93 7.59
C ASN A 52 21.20 16.41 8.67
N ARG A 53 21.75 16.78 9.83
CA ARG A 53 20.98 17.45 10.88
C ARG A 53 20.76 18.91 10.49
N THR A 54 19.50 19.34 10.49
CA THR A 54 19.11 20.73 10.24
C THR A 54 18.42 21.28 11.49
N ASN A 55 18.61 22.57 11.79
CA ASN A 55 17.86 23.26 12.82
C ASN A 55 16.43 23.65 12.36
N ALA A 56 16.09 23.36 11.10
CA ALA A 56 14.74 23.56 10.59
C ALA A 56 13.75 22.70 11.39
N GLN A 57 12.86 23.36 12.12
CA GLN A 57 11.69 22.74 12.73
C GLN A 57 10.61 22.69 11.68
N GLU A 58 10.48 21.53 11.06
CA GLU A 58 9.46 21.30 10.05
C GLU A 58 8.29 20.55 10.69
N CYS A 59 7.09 21.13 10.55
CA CYS A 59 5.84 20.54 10.99
C CYS A 59 4.89 20.54 9.80
N TYR A 60 4.87 19.45 9.06
CA TYR A 60 3.98 19.22 7.92
C TYR A 60 3.55 17.74 7.89
N GLY A 61 2.51 17.43 7.12
CA GLY A 61 2.09 16.05 6.91
C GLY A 61 2.97 15.37 5.87
N ASP A 62 3.45 14.16 6.16
CA ASP A 62 4.28 13.36 5.24
C ASP A 62 3.68 11.95 5.08
N HIS A 63 4.15 11.21 4.09
CA HIS A 63 3.70 9.86 3.75
C HIS A 63 4.82 9.00 3.17
N GLY A 64 4.58 7.69 2.99
CA GLY A 64 5.59 6.75 2.49
C GLY A 64 6.14 5.81 3.58
N TYR A 65 5.55 5.85 4.77
CA TYR A 65 5.77 4.89 5.83
C TYR A 65 5.23 3.49 5.48
N ASP A 66 5.35 2.55 6.41
CA ASP A 66 4.74 1.23 6.31
C ASP A 66 3.23 1.32 6.00
N ASN A 67 2.79 0.64 4.93
CA ASN A 67 1.38 0.60 4.51
C ASN A 67 0.45 -0.10 5.52
N LYS A 68 1.00 -0.73 6.57
CA LYS A 68 0.21 -1.21 7.72
C LYS A 68 -0.25 -0.11 8.67
N PHE A 69 0.42 1.04 8.69
CA PHE A 69 0.03 2.15 9.56
C PHE A 69 -1.36 2.66 9.19
N PHE A 70 -2.15 3.01 10.21
CA PHE A 70 -3.52 3.47 9.99
C PHE A 70 -3.55 4.79 9.22
N SER A 71 -2.59 5.70 9.47
CA SER A 71 -2.47 6.96 8.73
C SER A 71 -2.17 6.78 7.24
N MET A 72 -1.57 5.64 6.85
CA MET A 72 -1.21 5.34 5.46
C MET A 72 -2.34 4.65 4.67
N ARG A 73 -3.51 4.43 5.30
CA ARG A 73 -4.67 3.85 4.61
C ARG A 73 -5.38 4.89 3.75
N THR A 74 -5.80 4.47 2.56
CA THR A 74 -6.54 5.31 1.62
C THR A 74 -8.05 5.05 1.70
N ILE A 75 -8.83 5.99 1.13
CA ILE A 75 -10.28 5.80 0.93
C ILE A 75 -10.55 5.04 -0.38
N PHE A 76 -11.69 4.33 -0.43
CA PHE A 76 -12.24 3.76 -1.66
C PHE A 76 -13.76 3.88 -1.65
N VAL A 77 -14.32 4.47 -2.70
CA VAL A 77 -15.77 4.56 -2.93
C VAL A 77 -16.04 4.20 -4.39
N GLY A 78 -16.90 3.20 -4.60
CA GLY A 78 -17.35 2.79 -5.93
C GLY A 78 -18.84 3.05 -6.10
N HIS A 79 -19.21 3.76 -7.17
CA HIS A 79 -20.60 4.03 -7.53
C HIS A 79 -20.82 3.79 -9.02
N GLY A 80 -21.93 3.13 -9.37
CA GLY A 80 -22.30 2.82 -10.74
C GLY A 80 -23.12 1.54 -10.85
N SER A 81 -23.67 1.27 -12.03
CA SER A 81 -24.53 0.10 -12.29
C SER A 81 -23.85 -1.25 -12.08
N ARG A 82 -22.51 -1.30 -12.17
CA ARG A 82 -21.71 -2.51 -11.90
C ARG A 82 -21.46 -2.73 -10.40
N PHE A 83 -21.49 -1.70 -9.56
CA PHE A 83 -21.22 -1.83 -8.12
C PHE A 83 -22.47 -2.28 -7.35
N ARG A 84 -22.27 -3.11 -6.33
CA ARG A 84 -23.35 -3.48 -5.40
C ARG A 84 -23.73 -2.27 -4.54
N ARG A 85 -25.00 -1.87 -4.58
CA ARG A 85 -25.51 -0.72 -3.82
C ARG A 85 -25.43 -0.96 -2.31
N GLY A 86 -25.07 0.08 -1.56
CA GLY A 86 -25.04 0.07 -0.09
C GLY A 86 -24.03 -0.89 0.54
N LYS A 87 -23.13 -1.49 -0.25
CA LYS A 87 -22.20 -2.50 0.26
C LYS A 87 -20.98 -1.86 0.91
N LYS A 88 -20.80 -2.11 2.22
CA LYS A 88 -19.53 -1.93 2.91
C LYS A 88 -18.65 -3.16 2.66
N VAL A 89 -17.40 -2.94 2.25
CA VAL A 89 -16.43 -4.01 2.00
C VAL A 89 -15.34 -3.97 3.08
N PRO A 90 -14.76 -5.12 3.47
CA PRO A 90 -13.55 -5.15 4.29
C PRO A 90 -12.40 -4.39 3.61
N SER A 91 -11.40 -3.97 4.38
CA SER A 91 -10.17 -3.41 3.80
C SER A 91 -9.52 -4.38 2.81
N PHE A 92 -9.00 -3.84 1.71
CA PHE A 92 -8.34 -4.57 0.65
C PHE A 92 -7.17 -3.75 0.09
N GLU A 93 -6.27 -4.40 -0.64
CA GLU A 93 -5.10 -3.75 -1.23
C GLU A 93 -5.40 -3.08 -2.57
N ASN A 94 -4.77 -1.96 -2.87
CA ASN A 94 -4.99 -1.21 -4.10
C ASN A 94 -4.65 -2.00 -5.38
N VAL A 95 -3.78 -3.02 -5.30
CA VAL A 95 -3.44 -3.93 -6.43
C VAL A 95 -4.67 -4.64 -7.01
N GLN A 96 -5.76 -4.72 -6.26
CA GLN A 96 -7.01 -5.31 -6.72
C GLN A 96 -7.80 -4.42 -7.70
N ILE A 97 -7.56 -3.10 -7.69
CA ILE A 97 -8.38 -2.10 -8.42
C ILE A 97 -8.30 -2.31 -9.93
N TYR A 98 -7.13 -2.68 -10.48
CA TYR A 98 -6.99 -2.94 -11.92
C TYR A 98 -7.98 -4.01 -12.41
N SER A 99 -8.09 -5.12 -11.70
CA SER A 99 -9.02 -6.21 -12.03
C SER A 99 -10.49 -5.76 -11.93
N VAL A 100 -10.81 -4.86 -11.01
CA VAL A 100 -12.16 -4.26 -10.89
C VAL A 100 -12.48 -3.41 -12.11
N VAL A 101 -11.57 -2.53 -12.51
CA VAL A 101 -11.76 -1.66 -13.68
C VAL A 101 -11.88 -2.49 -14.95
N ALA A 102 -11.03 -3.51 -15.12
CA ALA A 102 -11.11 -4.42 -16.27
C ALA A 102 -12.47 -5.15 -16.34
N ASP A 103 -12.99 -5.67 -15.22
CA ASP A 103 -14.30 -6.34 -15.18
C ASP A 103 -15.47 -5.38 -15.48
N ILE A 104 -15.41 -4.14 -14.98
CA ILE A 104 -16.39 -3.10 -15.29
C ILE A 104 -16.45 -2.84 -16.80
N LEU A 105 -15.29 -2.77 -17.45
CA LEU A 105 -15.15 -2.50 -18.89
C LEU A 105 -15.35 -3.75 -19.78
N GLY A 106 -15.56 -4.93 -19.20
CA GLY A 106 -15.67 -6.18 -19.96
C GLY A 106 -14.36 -6.61 -20.63
N LEU A 107 -13.21 -6.18 -20.10
CA LEU A 107 -11.89 -6.48 -20.64
C LEU A 107 -11.30 -7.72 -19.98
N ARG A 108 -10.45 -8.45 -20.73
CA ARG A 108 -9.57 -9.46 -20.15
C ARG A 108 -8.36 -8.75 -19.53
N PRO A 109 -8.16 -8.79 -18.20
CA PRO A 109 -7.01 -8.15 -17.57
C PRO A 109 -5.71 -8.81 -18.03
N ALA A 110 -4.66 -7.99 -18.20
CA ALA A 110 -3.29 -8.49 -18.34
C ALA A 110 -2.81 -9.14 -17.03
N PRO A 111 -1.73 -9.96 -17.06
CA PRO A 111 -1.12 -10.49 -15.85
C PRO A 111 -0.80 -9.37 -14.84
N ASN A 112 -1.26 -9.53 -13.60
CA ASN A 112 -1.11 -8.55 -12.53
C ASN A 112 -1.15 -9.26 -11.15
N ASN A 113 -0.87 -8.52 -10.06
CA ASN A 113 -0.83 -9.09 -8.71
C ASN A 113 -2.18 -9.10 -7.97
N GLY A 114 -3.26 -8.59 -8.57
CA GLY A 114 -4.61 -8.69 -8.04
C GLY A 114 -5.19 -10.10 -8.19
N SER A 115 -6.10 -10.46 -7.28
CA SER A 115 -6.86 -11.70 -7.37
C SER A 115 -7.96 -11.58 -8.42
N SER A 116 -8.03 -12.55 -9.33
CA SER A 116 -9.08 -12.65 -10.35
C SER A 116 -10.50 -12.82 -9.77
N LEU A 117 -10.60 -13.25 -8.51
CA LEU A 117 -11.88 -13.42 -7.81
C LEU A 117 -12.35 -12.15 -7.10
N PHE A 118 -11.45 -11.18 -6.87
CA PHE A 118 -11.79 -9.98 -6.10
C PHE A 118 -12.92 -9.14 -6.70
N PRO A 119 -13.03 -8.93 -8.03
CA PRO A 119 -14.16 -8.17 -8.61
C PRO A 119 -15.53 -8.72 -8.22
N ARG A 120 -15.67 -10.05 -8.08
CA ARG A 120 -16.93 -10.69 -7.66
C ARG A 120 -17.34 -10.32 -6.24
N SER A 121 -16.39 -9.89 -5.40
CA SER A 121 -16.66 -9.45 -4.04
C SER A 121 -17.31 -8.07 -3.98
N ILE A 122 -17.14 -7.20 -4.99
CA ILE A 122 -17.64 -5.82 -4.96
C ILE A 122 -18.62 -5.47 -6.09
N LEU A 123 -18.55 -6.20 -7.22
CA LEU A 123 -19.38 -5.97 -8.40
C LEU A 123 -20.57 -6.93 -8.46
N LEU A 124 -21.57 -6.56 -9.25
CA LEU A 124 -22.65 -7.42 -9.71
C LEU A 124 -22.16 -8.31 -10.88
N PRO A 125 -22.72 -9.51 -11.08
CA PRO A 125 -22.44 -10.31 -12.28
C PRO A 125 -22.76 -9.52 -13.56
N PHE A 126 -21.99 -9.72 -14.63
CA PHE A 126 -22.14 -8.98 -15.91
C PHE A 126 -23.55 -9.08 -16.51
N ARG A 127 -24.27 -10.19 -16.24
CA ARG A 127 -25.64 -10.43 -16.76
C ARG A 127 -26.76 -9.71 -16.00
N ALA A 128 -26.50 -9.04 -14.88
CA ALA A 128 -27.55 -8.40 -14.08
C ALA A 128 -28.04 -7.03 -14.62
N THR A 129 -27.51 -6.53 -15.75
CA THR A 129 -27.75 -5.15 -16.22
C THR A 129 -28.44 -5.04 -17.59
N ARG A 130 -28.96 -6.14 -18.17
CA ARG A 130 -29.70 -6.11 -19.45
C ARG A 130 -31.21 -6.35 -19.32
N GLY A 131 -31.83 -5.97 -18.20
CA GLY A 131 -33.27 -6.20 -17.93
C GLY A 131 -34.04 -4.97 -17.45
N LEU A 132 -33.57 -3.77 -17.82
CA LEU A 132 -34.19 -2.48 -17.47
C LEU A 132 -34.23 -1.57 -18.72
N GLU A 133 -34.65 -2.13 -19.84
CA GLU A 133 -35.26 -1.48 -21.01
C GLU A 133 -36.21 -2.52 -21.63
#